data_AF-A0A916ADI4-F1
#
_entry.id   AF-A0A916ADI4-F1
#
_cell.length_a   1.000
_cell.length_b   1.000
_cell.length_c   1.000
_cell.angle_alpha   90.00
_cell.angle_beta   90.00
_cell.angle_gamma   90.00
#
_symmetry.space_group_name_H-M   'P 1'
#
loop_
_entity.id
_entity.type
_entity.pdbx_description
1 polymer ?
#
loop_
_entity_poly.entity_id
_entity_poly.type
_entity_poly.pdbx_seq_one_letter_code
_entity_poly.pdbx_strand_id
1 'polypeptide(L)'
;MKFREVIIFSGETFQVPQCIQRIDHRATHGWQLRYGGTRLYSDHSVDGSGAATALAAATKELLKRIAKLPAPSLLQRGPSASKTSDLPPGISGPIVRLRRGSRTRDCSLSVLIPRYGDKPLRRSIYIGTENTYTLARFHAALDRAIEMRKVAEANYEKAATRHKREQGRALKAKMAEDKLQQSAVN
;
A
#
# COMPACT_ATOMS: atom_id res chain seq x y z
N MET A 1 -2.00 13.84 2.66
CA MET A 1 -0.73 13.09 2.78
C MET A 1 -0.23 13.23 4.21
N LYS A 2 0.39 12.22 4.81
CA LYS A 2 0.98 12.39 6.15
C LYS A 2 2.30 13.17 6.05
N PHE A 3 2.51 14.08 6.98
CA PHE A 3 3.77 14.81 7.17
C PHE A 3 4.37 14.42 8.51
N ARG A 4 5.68 14.60 8.63
CA ARG A 4 6.38 14.54 9.91
C ARG A 4 7.31 15.73 10.02
N GLU A 5 7.46 16.21 11.23
CA GLU A 5 8.45 17.20 11.59
C GLU A 5 9.81 16.51 11.74
N VAL A 6 10.85 17.12 11.16
CA VAL A 6 12.23 16.65 11.25
C VAL A 6 13.10 17.84 11.55
N ILE A 7 13.85 17.76 12.66
CA ILE A 7 14.89 18.71 13.02
C ILE A 7 16.22 18.15 12.48
N ILE A 8 16.93 18.94 11.67
CA ILE A 8 18.26 18.56 11.17
C ILE A 8 19.36 18.96 12.16
N PHE A 9 20.60 18.54 11.91
CA PHE A 9 21.73 18.80 12.82
C PHE A 9 22.02 20.29 13.06
N SER A 10 21.60 21.19 12.15
CA SER A 10 21.72 22.64 12.33
C SER A 10 20.64 23.25 13.23
N GLY A 11 19.67 22.45 13.70
CA GLY A 11 18.52 22.91 14.48
C GLY A 11 17.33 23.39 13.65
N GLU A 12 17.48 23.49 12.33
CA GLU A 12 16.37 23.83 11.43
C GLU A 12 15.32 22.73 11.39
N THR A 13 14.06 23.15 11.28
CA THR A 13 12.90 22.27 11.34
C THR A 13 12.18 22.20 9.99
N PHE A 14 11.89 20.99 9.53
CA PHE A 14 11.26 20.74 8.23
C PHE A 14 10.00 19.90 8.36
N GLN A 15 8.97 20.27 7.60
CA GLN A 15 7.78 19.45 7.38
C GLN A 15 8.00 18.53 6.18
N VAL A 16 8.23 17.25 6.46
CA VAL A 16 8.68 16.26 5.48
C VAL A 16 7.53 15.33 5.10
N PRO A 17 7.17 15.21 3.81
CA PRO A 17 6.10 14.30 3.39
C PRO A 17 6.51 12.84 3.62
N GLN A 18 5.50 12.00 3.84
CA GLN A 18 5.67 10.55 3.85
C GLN A 18 6.36 10.09 2.55
N CYS A 19 7.26 9.10 2.67
CA CYS A 19 8.14 8.58 1.61
C CYS A 19 9.40 9.41 1.33
N ILE A 20 9.67 10.49 2.06
CA ILE A 20 11.00 11.12 2.10
C ILE A 20 11.60 10.89 3.48
N GLN A 21 12.91 10.68 3.59
CA GLN A 21 13.62 10.52 4.85
C GLN A 21 14.93 11.27 4.89
N ARG A 22 15.18 11.93 6.02
CA ARG A 22 16.47 12.55 6.30
C ARG A 22 17.54 11.49 6.48
N ILE A 23 18.67 11.69 5.83
CA ILE A 23 19.90 10.95 6.05
C ILE A 23 20.92 11.96 6.54
N ASP A 24 21.33 11.79 7.79
CA ASP A 24 22.42 12.52 8.41
C ASP A 24 23.44 11.50 8.87
N HIS A 25 24.53 11.40 8.11
CA HIS A 25 25.70 10.62 8.47
C HIS A 25 26.94 11.51 8.31
N ARG A 26 28.06 11.16 8.94
CA ARG A 26 29.30 11.97 9.02
C ARG A 26 29.78 12.62 7.71
N ALA A 27 29.49 12.01 6.56
CA ALA A 27 29.92 12.50 5.25
C ALA A 27 28.76 12.64 4.25
N THR A 28 27.51 12.48 4.68
CA THR A 28 26.36 12.47 3.79
C THR A 28 25.14 13.07 4.49
N HIS A 29 24.75 14.23 3.98
CA HIS A 29 23.59 15.00 4.42
C HIS A 29 22.64 15.13 3.23
N GLY A 30 21.40 14.67 3.41
CA GLY A 30 20.42 14.74 2.34
C GLY A 30 19.08 14.10 2.65
N TRP A 31 18.22 14.13 1.64
CA TRP A 31 16.87 13.57 1.68
C TRP A 31 16.77 12.36 0.77
N GLN A 32 16.47 11.20 1.35
CA GLN A 32 16.22 9.98 0.62
C GLN A 32 14.73 9.82 0.31
N LEU A 33 14.39 9.90 -0.98
CA LEU A 33 13.08 9.52 -1.51
C LEU A 33 12.96 7.99 -1.52
N ARG A 34 11.82 7.47 -1.05
CA ARG A 34 11.48 6.04 -0.91
C ARG A 34 10.10 5.75 -1.51
N TYR A 35 9.93 6.06 -2.78
CA TYR A 35 8.70 5.76 -3.53
C TYR A 35 9.07 5.23 -4.92
N GLY A 36 8.75 3.96 -5.20
CA GLY A 36 9.18 3.29 -6.42
C GLY A 36 10.70 3.13 -6.52
N GLY A 37 11.33 2.70 -5.42
CA GLY A 37 12.79 2.65 -5.26
C GLY A 37 13.34 3.81 -4.44
N THR A 38 14.65 3.79 -4.19
CA THR A 38 15.36 4.80 -3.40
C THR A 38 16.10 5.80 -4.28
N ARG A 39 16.16 7.07 -3.86
CA ARG A 39 17.03 8.09 -4.48
C ARG A 39 17.42 9.13 -3.43
N LEU A 40 18.71 9.45 -3.35
CA LEU A 40 19.21 10.49 -2.45
C LEU A 40 19.25 11.85 -3.16
N TYR A 41 18.87 12.89 -2.43
CA TYR A 41 19.02 14.30 -2.78
C TYR A 41 19.93 14.93 -1.74
N SER A 42 21.20 15.12 -2.09
CA SER A 42 22.19 15.70 -1.19
C SER A 42 21.89 17.18 -0.94
N ASP A 43 22.23 17.67 0.24
CA ASP A 43 22.08 19.10 0.56
C ASP A 43 23.11 19.95 -0.20
N HIS A 44 24.24 19.35 -0.59
CA HIS A 44 25.39 20.06 -1.17
C HIS A 44 25.96 21.17 -0.27
N SER A 45 25.72 21.05 1.05
CA SER A 45 26.17 21.98 2.08
C SER A 45 26.58 21.24 3.35
N VAL A 46 27.60 21.74 4.06
CA VAL A 46 28.07 21.15 5.33
C VAL A 46 27.33 21.74 6.54
N ASP A 47 26.78 22.94 6.41
CA ASP A 47 26.04 23.68 7.45
C ASP A 47 24.53 23.42 7.44
N GLY A 48 24.03 22.70 6.43
CA GLY A 48 22.61 22.37 6.27
C GLY A 48 21.80 23.38 5.47
N SER A 49 22.41 24.49 5.03
CA SER A 49 21.73 25.56 4.26
C SER A 49 21.06 25.06 2.97
N GLY A 50 21.59 23.99 2.36
CA GLY A 50 21.05 23.37 1.16
C GLY A 50 19.89 22.39 1.40
N ALA A 51 19.56 22.08 2.66
CA ALA A 51 18.56 21.08 3.01
C ALA A 51 17.16 21.44 2.50
N ALA A 52 16.77 22.71 2.54
CA ALA A 52 15.49 23.18 2.01
C ALA A 52 15.37 22.92 0.50
N THR A 53 16.41 23.27 -0.26
CA THR A 53 16.47 23.09 -1.72
C THR A 53 16.45 21.61 -2.09
N ALA A 54 17.22 20.79 -1.38
CA ALA A 54 17.26 19.34 -1.59
C ALA A 54 15.89 18.68 -1.27
N LEU A 55 15.21 19.14 -0.21
CA LEU A 55 13.86 18.66 0.14
C LEU A 55 12.84 19.04 -0.93
N ALA A 56 12.90 20.25 -1.47
CA ALA A 56 12.04 20.69 -2.56
C ALA A 56 12.24 19.84 -3.83
N ALA A 57 13.50 19.53 -4.17
CA ALA A 57 13.83 18.65 -5.29
C ALA A 57 13.31 17.22 -5.08
N ALA A 58 13.50 16.66 -3.89
CA ALA A 58 12.98 15.35 -3.52
C ALA A 58 11.44 15.30 -3.57
N THR A 59 10.77 16.37 -3.12
CA THR A 59 9.31 16.50 -3.14
C THR A 59 8.76 16.61 -4.56
N LYS A 60 9.44 17.36 -5.44
CA LYS A 60 9.09 17.45 -6.86
C LYS A 60 9.16 16.09 -7.55
N GLU A 61 10.21 15.32 -7.27
CA GLU A 61 10.33 13.95 -7.79
C GLU A 61 9.27 13.02 -7.19
N LEU A 62 8.99 13.11 -5.88
CA LEU A 62 7.93 12.35 -5.24
C LEU A 62 6.60 12.53 -5.98
N LEU A 63 6.23 13.79 -6.27
CA LEU A 63 5.01 14.11 -7.02
C LEU A 63 5.02 13.53 -8.44
N LYS A 64 6.16 13.59 -9.15
CA LYS A 64 6.32 12.93 -10.46
C LYS A 64 6.08 11.43 -10.36
N ARG A 65 6.66 10.77 -9.36
CA ARG A 65 6.52 9.31 -9.18
C ARG A 65 5.10 8.92 -8.76
N ILE A 66 4.44 9.69 -7.90
CA ILE A 66 3.03 9.46 -7.53
C ILE A 66 2.11 9.55 -8.76
N ALA A 67 2.41 10.44 -9.71
CA ALA A 67 1.65 10.54 -10.95
C ALA A 67 1.84 9.30 -11.84
N LYS A 68 3.08 8.81 -11.96
CA LYS A 68 3.45 7.73 -12.89
C LYS A 68 3.26 6.31 -12.35
N LEU A 69 3.68 6.05 -11.12
CA LEU A 69 3.77 4.71 -10.54
C LEU A 69 2.51 4.36 -9.71
N PRO A 70 2.13 3.08 -9.65
CA PRO A 70 1.07 2.64 -8.74
C PRO A 70 1.47 2.88 -7.28
N ALA A 71 0.48 3.00 -6.40
CA ALA A 71 0.76 3.05 -4.97
C ALA A 71 1.38 1.72 -4.51
N PRO A 72 2.37 1.75 -3.59
CA PRO A 72 2.89 0.52 -3.00
C PRO A 72 1.75 -0.22 -2.28
N SER A 73 1.58 -1.49 -2.64
CA SER A 73 0.56 -2.37 -2.08
C SER A 73 1.05 -2.98 -0.77
N LEU A 74 0.17 -3.03 0.23
CA LEU A 74 0.40 -3.76 1.50
C LEU A 74 -0.14 -5.19 1.41
N LEU A 75 -0.63 -5.60 0.24
CA LEU A 75 -1.16 -6.94 0.04
C LEU A 75 -0.03 -7.96 0.01
N GLN A 76 -0.25 -9.07 0.70
CA GLN A 76 0.69 -10.18 0.75
C GLN A 76 0.73 -10.89 -0.62
N ARG A 77 1.91 -10.95 -1.25
CA ARG A 77 2.10 -11.53 -2.59
C ARG A 77 2.30 -13.05 -2.61
N GLY A 78 2.71 -13.63 -1.49
CA GLY A 78 2.97 -15.06 -1.34
C GLY A 78 2.18 -15.67 -0.18
N PRO A 79 2.15 -17.01 -0.05
CA PRO A 79 1.55 -17.67 1.10
C PRO A 79 2.26 -17.23 2.40
N SER A 80 1.56 -17.27 3.53
CA SER A 80 2.21 -17.03 4.83
C SER A 80 3.14 -18.19 5.17
N ALA A 81 4.21 -17.93 5.92
CA ALA A 81 5.17 -18.96 6.33
C ALA A 81 4.50 -20.11 7.11
N SER A 82 3.41 -19.83 7.84
CA SER A 82 2.62 -20.81 8.58
C SER A 82 1.56 -21.55 7.75
N LYS A 83 1.45 -21.26 6.44
CA LYS A 83 0.45 -21.89 5.60
C LYS A 83 0.95 -23.25 5.14
N THR A 84 0.23 -24.30 5.53
CA THR A 84 0.55 -25.69 5.20
C THR A 84 -0.17 -26.22 3.96
N SER A 85 -1.12 -25.47 3.40
CA SER A 85 -1.86 -25.85 2.19
C SER A 85 -1.28 -25.16 0.95
N ASP A 86 -1.26 -25.86 -0.19
CA ASP A 86 -0.88 -25.31 -1.51
C ASP A 86 -1.90 -24.34 -2.12
N LEU A 87 -2.93 -23.96 -1.35
CA LEU A 87 -3.91 -22.98 -1.79
C LEU A 87 -3.28 -21.58 -1.95
N PRO A 88 -3.71 -20.80 -2.95
CA PRO A 88 -3.22 -19.44 -3.16
C PRO A 88 -3.37 -18.54 -1.92
N PRO A 89 -2.56 -17.46 -1.81
CA PRO A 89 -2.62 -16.53 -0.68
C PRO A 89 -4.06 -16.11 -0.34
N GLY A 90 -4.36 -16.11 0.96
CA GLY A 90 -5.68 -15.90 1.58
C GLY A 90 -6.91 -16.49 0.88
N ILE A 91 -6.75 -17.65 0.24
CA ILE A 91 -7.80 -18.67 0.12
C ILE A 91 -7.48 -19.77 1.14
N SER A 92 -8.48 -20.23 1.89
CA SER A 92 -8.34 -21.27 2.91
C SER A 92 -9.42 -22.33 2.76
N GLY A 93 -9.11 -23.56 3.15
CA GLY A 93 -10.03 -24.69 3.11
C GLY A 93 -9.40 -25.93 2.48
N PRO A 94 -10.21 -26.92 2.07
CA PRO A 94 -11.67 -26.96 2.22
C PRO A 94 -12.12 -26.95 3.69
N ILE A 95 -13.08 -26.09 4.04
CA ILE A 95 -13.63 -25.99 5.40
C ILE A 95 -14.93 -26.78 5.43
N VAL A 96 -14.94 -27.86 6.20
CA VAL A 96 -16.12 -28.68 6.44
C VAL A 96 -16.89 -28.13 7.64
N ARG A 97 -18.20 -27.96 7.50
CA ARG A 97 -19.10 -27.46 8.55
C ARG A 97 -20.36 -28.30 8.59
N LEU A 98 -21.03 -28.31 9.74
CA LEU A 98 -22.40 -28.81 9.88
C LEU A 98 -23.26 -27.61 10.28
N ARG A 99 -24.14 -27.17 9.39
CA ARG A 99 -25.07 -26.08 9.70
C ARG A 99 -26.12 -26.58 10.71
N ARG A 100 -26.51 -25.72 11.67
CA ARG A 100 -27.59 -26.02 12.63
C ARG A 100 -28.85 -26.45 11.88
N GLY A 101 -29.39 -27.63 12.20
CA GLY A 101 -30.56 -28.20 11.55
C GLY A 101 -30.29 -28.96 10.24
N SER A 102 -29.05 -28.94 9.72
CA SER A 102 -28.65 -29.79 8.60
C SER A 102 -28.31 -31.19 9.09
N ARG A 103 -28.71 -32.21 8.31
CA ARG A 103 -28.28 -33.60 8.53
C ARG A 103 -26.99 -33.94 7.80
N THR A 104 -26.54 -33.09 6.87
CA THR A 104 -25.35 -33.32 6.06
C THR A 104 -24.32 -32.22 6.25
N ARG A 105 -23.04 -32.60 6.27
CA ARG A 105 -21.93 -31.65 6.30
C ARG A 105 -21.74 -30.98 4.94
N ASP A 106 -21.46 -29.67 4.95
CA ASP A 106 -21.10 -28.89 3.78
C ASP A 106 -19.62 -28.51 3.78
N CYS A 107 -19.08 -28.33 2.59
CA CYS A 107 -17.68 -28.02 2.35
C CYS A 107 -17.57 -26.72 1.53
N SER A 108 -16.73 -25.80 1.98
CA SER A 108 -16.55 -24.49 1.33
C SER A 108 -15.10 -24.02 1.37
N LEU A 109 -14.72 -23.20 0.39
CA LEU A 109 -13.50 -22.38 0.47
C LEU A 109 -13.83 -21.06 1.15
N SER A 110 -12.87 -20.54 1.92
CA SER A 110 -12.92 -19.20 2.49
C SER A 110 -11.95 -18.30 1.74
N VAL A 111 -12.43 -17.17 1.24
CA VAL A 111 -11.67 -16.17 0.47
C VAL A 111 -11.59 -14.89 1.28
N LEU A 112 -10.36 -14.39 1.48
CA LEU A 112 -10.11 -13.08 2.07
C LEU A 112 -10.11 -12.02 0.97
N ILE A 113 -11.07 -11.10 1.03
CA ILE A 113 -11.29 -10.00 0.09
C ILE A 113 -10.67 -8.72 0.66
N PRO A 114 -9.55 -8.24 0.11
CA PRO A 114 -8.96 -6.97 0.54
C PRO A 114 -9.87 -5.80 0.14
N ARG A 115 -9.96 -4.81 1.02
CA ARG A 115 -10.71 -3.56 0.79
C ARG A 115 -9.86 -2.37 1.22
N TYR A 116 -9.70 -1.40 0.33
CA TYR A 116 -8.83 -0.26 0.61
C TYR A 116 -9.52 0.70 1.58
N GLY A 117 -8.88 0.99 2.71
CA GLY A 117 -9.43 1.85 3.76
C GLY A 117 -10.37 1.14 4.75
N ASP A 118 -10.76 -0.11 4.46
CA ASP A 118 -11.70 -0.89 5.26
C ASP A 118 -11.07 -2.20 5.77
N LYS A 119 -11.73 -2.82 6.76
CA LYS A 119 -11.39 -4.18 7.19
C LYS A 119 -11.58 -5.17 6.03
N PRO A 120 -10.64 -6.09 5.77
CA PRO A 120 -10.83 -7.16 4.80
C PRO A 120 -12.09 -7.98 5.11
N LEU A 121 -12.79 -8.41 4.07
CA LEU A 121 -14.01 -9.21 4.21
C LEU A 121 -13.69 -10.68 3.97
N ARG A 122 -14.33 -11.58 4.71
CA ARG A 122 -14.26 -13.03 4.44
C ARG A 122 -15.50 -13.47 3.68
N ARG A 123 -15.33 -14.11 2.53
CA ARG A 123 -16.40 -14.72 1.73
C ARG A 123 -16.24 -16.23 1.69
N SER A 124 -17.35 -16.96 1.67
CA SER A 124 -17.35 -18.42 1.52
C SER A 124 -17.84 -18.79 0.14
N ILE A 125 -17.14 -19.73 -0.51
CA ILE A 125 -17.52 -20.33 -1.79
C ILE A 125 -17.85 -21.78 -1.54
N TYR A 126 -19.12 -22.11 -1.74
CA TYR A 126 -19.62 -23.47 -1.58
C TYR A 126 -19.03 -24.41 -2.64
N ILE A 127 -18.61 -25.60 -2.20
CA ILE A 127 -18.12 -26.69 -3.05
C ILE A 127 -19.21 -27.75 -3.21
N GLY A 128 -19.72 -28.25 -2.09
CA GLY A 128 -20.63 -29.40 -2.05
C GLY A 128 -20.95 -29.84 -0.62
N THR A 129 -21.92 -30.73 -0.48
CA THR A 129 -22.14 -31.54 0.73
C THR A 129 -21.27 -32.79 0.69
N GLU A 130 -21.19 -33.53 1.80
CA GLU A 130 -20.47 -34.81 1.85
C GLU A 130 -20.90 -35.80 0.76
N ASN A 131 -22.16 -35.76 0.32
CA ASN A 131 -22.70 -36.63 -0.74
C ASN A 131 -22.50 -36.07 -2.16
N THR A 132 -22.14 -34.81 -2.30
CA THR A 132 -22.08 -34.12 -3.60
C THR A 132 -20.72 -33.49 -3.88
N TYR A 133 -19.75 -33.72 -3.01
CA TYR A 133 -18.38 -33.27 -3.20
C TYR A 133 -17.71 -34.10 -4.30
N THR A 134 -17.08 -33.41 -5.26
CA THR A 134 -16.24 -34.04 -6.28
C THR A 134 -15.01 -33.17 -6.52
N LEU A 135 -13.93 -33.76 -7.03
CA LEU A 135 -12.73 -33.00 -7.42
C LEU A 135 -13.07 -31.90 -8.45
N ALA A 136 -13.94 -32.20 -9.42
CA ALA A 136 -14.39 -31.22 -10.39
C ALA A 136 -15.08 -30.00 -9.73
N ARG A 137 -15.94 -30.23 -8.73
CA ARG A 137 -16.58 -29.15 -7.98
C ARG A 137 -15.58 -28.36 -7.12
N PHE A 138 -14.59 -29.05 -6.56
CA PHE A 138 -13.51 -28.38 -5.83
C PHE A 138 -12.71 -27.44 -6.75
N HIS A 139 -12.26 -27.91 -7.90
CA HIS A 139 -11.53 -27.08 -8.87
C HIS A 139 -12.38 -25.91 -9.35
N ALA A 140 -13.64 -26.14 -9.72
CA ALA A 140 -14.55 -25.06 -10.11
C ALA A 140 -14.82 -24.03 -8.99
N ALA A 141 -14.81 -24.45 -7.72
CA ALA A 141 -14.88 -23.53 -6.59
C ALA A 141 -13.56 -22.78 -6.37
N LEU A 142 -12.42 -23.43 -6.57
CA LEU A 142 -11.09 -22.83 -6.44
C LEU A 142 -10.86 -21.77 -7.53
N ASP A 143 -11.23 -22.04 -8.77
CA ASP A 143 -11.11 -21.07 -9.87
C ASP A 143 -11.95 -19.82 -9.58
N ARG A 144 -13.19 -20.00 -9.11
CA ARG A 144 -14.04 -18.89 -8.65
C ARG A 144 -13.42 -18.12 -7.47
N ALA A 145 -12.77 -18.83 -6.55
CA ALA A 145 -12.10 -18.21 -5.40
C ALA A 145 -10.90 -17.36 -5.83
N ILE A 146 -10.09 -17.88 -6.75
CA ILE A 146 -8.94 -17.18 -7.33
C ILE A 146 -9.40 -15.93 -8.07
N GLU A 147 -10.42 -16.06 -8.91
CA GLU A 147 -10.92 -14.94 -9.70
C GLU A 147 -11.52 -13.84 -8.81
N MET A 148 -12.37 -14.23 -7.85
CA MET A 148 -12.94 -13.29 -6.86
C MET A 148 -11.84 -12.52 -6.14
N ARG A 149 -10.74 -13.18 -5.78
CA ARG A 149 -9.62 -12.54 -5.11
C ARG A 149 -8.83 -11.64 -6.05
N LYS A 150 -8.51 -12.08 -7.27
CA LYS A 150 -7.78 -11.27 -8.27
C LYS A 150 -8.50 -9.95 -8.55
N VAL A 151 -9.82 -10.00 -8.74
CA VAL A 151 -10.65 -8.80 -8.94
C VAL A 151 -10.57 -7.88 -7.71
N ALA A 152 -10.65 -8.43 -6.50
CA ALA A 152 -10.55 -7.64 -5.27
C ALA A 152 -9.18 -6.98 -5.09
N GLU A 153 -8.09 -7.69 -5.39
CA GLU A 153 -6.72 -7.17 -5.34
C GLU A 153 -6.53 -6.02 -6.35
N ALA A 154 -6.99 -6.21 -7.59
CA ALA A 154 -6.94 -5.16 -8.60
C ALA A 154 -7.74 -3.90 -8.21
N ASN A 155 -8.92 -4.07 -7.62
CA ASN A 155 -9.74 -2.96 -7.11
C ASN A 155 -9.06 -2.25 -5.94
N TYR A 156 -8.45 -3.01 -5.03
CA TYR A 156 -7.67 -2.46 -3.92
C TYR A 156 -6.52 -1.58 -4.43
N GLU A 157 -5.72 -2.08 -5.37
CA GLU A 157 -4.56 -1.36 -5.90
C GLU A 157 -4.96 -0.12 -6.70
N LYS A 158 -6.05 -0.19 -7.47
CA LYS A 158 -6.64 0.97 -8.14
C LYS A 158 -7.08 2.03 -7.14
N ALA A 159 -7.81 1.64 -6.10
CA ALA A 159 -8.27 2.56 -5.05
C ALA A 159 -7.10 3.19 -4.29
N ALA A 160 -6.10 2.39 -3.91
CA ALA A 160 -4.89 2.86 -3.26
C ALA A 160 -4.13 3.88 -4.10
N THR A 161 -3.98 3.59 -5.40
CA THR A 161 -3.32 4.49 -6.36
C THR A 161 -4.09 5.78 -6.53
N ARG A 162 -5.43 5.71 -6.66
CA ARG A 162 -6.28 6.89 -6.76
C ARG A 162 -6.13 7.80 -5.54
N HIS A 163 -6.24 7.23 -4.34
CA HIS A 163 -6.07 7.99 -3.10
C HIS A 163 -4.67 8.59 -2.98
N LYS A 164 -3.60 7.86 -3.34
CA LYS A 164 -2.25 8.42 -3.30
C LYS A 164 -2.07 9.58 -4.29
N ARG A 165 -2.69 9.51 -5.46
CA ARG A 165 -2.70 10.61 -6.45
C ARG A 165 -3.47 11.83 -5.96
N GLU A 166 -4.62 11.64 -5.30
CA GLU A 166 -5.35 12.72 -4.63
C GLU A 166 -4.48 13.43 -3.60
N GLN A 167 -3.78 12.66 -2.76
CA GLN A 167 -2.82 13.21 -1.79
C GLN A 167 -1.68 13.99 -2.47
N GLY A 168 -1.19 13.51 -3.61
CA GLY A 168 -0.18 14.22 -4.40
C GLY A 168 -0.68 15.55 -4.97
N ARG A 169 -1.91 15.58 -5.49
CA ARG A 169 -2.55 16.82 -5.98
C ARG A 169 -2.74 17.83 -4.85
N ALA A 170 -3.23 17.38 -3.69
CA ALA A 170 -3.40 18.24 -2.52
C ALA A 170 -2.06 18.84 -2.05
N LEU A 171 -0.98 18.06 -2.04
CA LEU A 171 0.35 18.57 -1.73
C LEU A 171 0.83 19.60 -2.76
N LYS A 172 0.65 19.32 -4.04
CA LYS A 172 1.01 20.28 -5.10
C LYS A 172 0.27 21.61 -4.96
N ALA A 173 -1.03 21.56 -4.62
CA ALA A 173 -1.84 22.76 -4.39
C ALA A 173 -1.31 23.55 -3.19
N LYS A 174 -1.10 22.88 -2.04
CA LYS A 174 -0.53 23.52 -0.85
C LYS A 174 0.82 24.19 -1.13
N MET A 175 1.73 23.52 -1.85
CA MET A 175 3.02 24.13 -2.22
C MET A 175 2.89 25.37 -3.11
N ALA A 176 1.87 25.41 -3.97
CA ALA A 176 1.60 26.58 -4.79
C ALA A 176 1.06 27.73 -3.95
N GLU A 177 0.15 27.45 -3.00
CA GLU A 177 -0.38 28.40 -2.02
C GLU A 177 0.73 28.98 -1.13
N ASP A 178 1.57 28.12 -0.54
CA ASP A 178 2.70 28.53 0.32
C ASP A 178 3.66 29.46 -0.46
N LYS A 179 3.93 29.15 -1.73
CA LYS A 179 4.78 29.98 -2.59
C LYS A 179 4.17 31.34 -2.90
N LEU A 180 2.86 31.40 -3.15
CA LEU A 180 2.13 32.65 -3.38
C LEU A 180 2.15 33.55 -2.13
N GLN A 181 1.97 32.97 -0.95
CA GLN A 181 2.03 33.69 0.32
C GLN A 181 3.43 34.25 0.58
N GLN A 182 4.50 33.49 0.31
CA GLN A 182 5.88 33.99 0.44
C GLN A 182 6.21 35.12 -0.54
N SER A 183 5.64 35.12 -1.76
CA SER A 183 5.85 36.21 -2.72
C SER A 183 5.04 37.48 -2.44
N ALA A 184 4.04 37.42 -1.56
CA ALA A 184 3.22 38.58 -1.19
C ALA A 184 3.76 39.34 0.04
N VAL A 185 4.73 38.75 0.74
CA VAL A 185 5.34 39.30 1.97
C VAL A 185 6.72 39.91 1.69
N ASN A 186 7.32 39.63 0.53
CA ASN A 186 8.56 40.23 0.03
C ASN A 186 8.26 41.28 -1.04
#